data_AF-A0A0Q6U144-F1
#
_entry.id   AF-A0A0Q6U144-F1
#
_cell.length_a   1.000
_cell.length_b   1.000
_cell.length_c   1.000
_cell.angle_alpha   90.00
_cell.angle_beta   90.00
_cell.angle_gamma   90.00
#
_symmetry.space_group_name_H-M   'P 1'
#
loop_
_entity.id
_entity.type
_entity.pdbx_description
1 polymer ?
#
loop_
_entity_poly.entity_id
_entity_poly.type
_entity_poly.pdbx_seq_one_letter_code
_entity_poly.pdbx_strand_id
1 'polypeptide(L)'
;MPKSKPPRRKRQRHLTDRTKTMLDFYDDLERITARAEREAEQMAHRVPPAELAAMRATCAENRRIFAEARAELMTPSRTPVLDRLVTEARRREGR
;
A
#
# COMPACT_ATOMS: atom_id res chain seq x y z
N MET A 1 43.63 3.91 10.04
CA MET A 1 42.16 3.92 10.27
C MET A 1 41.44 3.96 8.93
N PRO A 2 40.56 3.01 8.59
CA PRO A 2 39.79 3.12 7.35
C PRO A 2 38.69 4.17 7.54
N LYS A 3 38.67 5.19 6.68
CA LYS A 3 37.65 6.25 6.70
C LYS A 3 36.30 5.64 6.29
N SER A 4 35.33 5.68 7.19
CA SER A 4 33.94 5.31 6.90
C SER A 4 33.37 6.27 5.86
N LYS A 5 32.83 5.72 4.76
CA LYS A 5 32.10 6.53 3.76
C LYS A 5 30.87 7.14 4.45
N PRO A 6 30.59 8.44 4.24
CA PRO A 6 29.40 9.05 4.82
C PRO A 6 28.14 8.36 4.28
N PRO A 7 27.09 8.21 5.10
CA PRO A 7 25.86 7.56 4.67
C PRO A 7 25.29 8.31 3.46
N ARG A 8 25.08 7.59 2.36
CA ARG A 8 24.41 8.14 1.17
C ARG A 8 23.01 8.57 1.59
N ARG A 9 22.80 9.88 1.72
CA ARG A 9 21.49 10.49 1.95
C ARG A 9 20.57 10.02 0.82
N LYS A 10 19.62 9.12 1.13
CA LYS A 10 18.61 8.67 0.16
C LYS A 10 17.83 9.90 -0.28
N ARG A 11 18.07 10.38 -1.50
CA ARG A 11 17.28 11.48 -2.08
C ARG A 11 15.82 11.02 -2.13
N GLN A 12 14.92 11.89 -1.68
CA GLN A 12 13.49 11.66 -1.74
C GLN A 12 13.09 11.43 -3.20
N ARG A 13 12.49 10.27 -3.49
CA ARG A 13 12.09 9.91 -4.85
C ARG A 13 10.84 10.69 -5.21
N HIS A 14 10.82 11.27 -6.42
CA HIS A 14 9.58 11.72 -7.02
C HIS A 14 8.76 10.51 -7.46
N LEU A 15 7.61 10.30 -6.83
CA LEU A 15 6.65 9.26 -7.20
C LEU A 15 5.98 9.62 -8.52
N THR A 16 5.75 8.60 -9.36
CA THR A 16 4.93 8.78 -10.56
C THR A 16 3.47 9.03 -10.16
N ASP A 17 2.71 9.74 -10.99
CA ASP A 17 1.31 10.05 -10.66
C ASP A 17 0.47 8.78 -10.50
N ARG A 18 0.73 7.73 -11.31
CA ARG A 18 0.13 6.41 -11.14
C ARG A 18 0.43 5.81 -9.76
N THR A 19 1.67 5.92 -9.28
CA THR A 19 2.03 5.41 -7.95
C THR A 19 1.29 6.17 -6.86
N LYS A 20 1.16 7.50 -6.98
CA LYS A 20 0.37 8.30 -6.02
C LYS A 20 -1.09 7.86 -6.01
N THR A 21 -1.72 7.75 -7.17
CA THR A 21 -3.12 7.29 -7.28
C THR A 21 -3.33 5.91 -6.64
N MET A 22 -2.39 4.97 -6.81
CA MET A 22 -2.49 3.67 -6.16
C MET A 22 -2.32 3.74 -4.64
N LEU A 23 -1.48 4.64 -4.14
CA LEU A 23 -1.34 4.86 -2.69
C LEU A 23 -2.62 5.47 -2.12
N ASP A 24 -3.20 6.46 -2.79
CA ASP A 24 -4.48 7.06 -2.40
C ASP A 24 -5.59 6.00 -2.36
N PHE A 25 -5.60 5.08 -3.33
CA PHE A 25 -6.53 3.95 -3.36
C PHE A 25 -6.39 3.03 -2.14
N TYR A 26 -5.16 2.70 -1.72
CA TYR A 26 -4.94 1.91 -0.51
C TYR A 26 -5.34 2.66 0.77
N ASP A 27 -5.11 3.98 0.82
CA ASP A 27 -5.55 4.82 1.94
C ASP A 27 -7.09 4.84 2.04
N ASP A 28 -7.79 4.85 0.89
CA ASP A 28 -9.25 4.72 0.84
C ASP A 28 -9.74 3.36 1.34
N LEU A 29 -9.09 2.26 0.96
CA LEU A 29 -9.42 0.92 1.46
C LEU A 29 -9.21 0.80 2.97
N GLU A 30 -8.16 1.39 3.50
CA GLU A 30 -7.90 1.43 4.94
C GLU A 30 -9.01 2.21 5.67
N ARG A 31 -9.43 3.36 5.12
CA ARG A 31 -10.55 4.15 5.66
C ARG A 31 -11.87 3.39 5.66
N ILE A 32 -12.18 2.68 4.58
CA ILE A 32 -13.39 1.84 4.48
C ILE A 32 -13.35 0.70 5.50
N THR A 33 -12.20 0.03 5.63
CA THR A 33 -12.02 -1.08 6.57
C THR A 33 -12.16 -0.62 8.01
N ALA A 34 -11.58 0.53 8.37
CA ALA A 34 -11.73 1.13 9.70
C ALA A 34 -13.18 1.55 9.99
N ARG A 35 -13.91 1.99 8.97
CA ARG A 35 -15.34 2.29 9.10
C ARG A 35 -16.16 1.02 9.34
N ALA A 36 -15.92 -0.04 8.56
CA ALA A 36 -16.60 -1.33 8.73
C ALA A 36 -16.38 -1.92 10.12
N GLU A 37 -15.13 -1.87 10.63
CA GLU A 37 -14.80 -2.31 11.99
C GLU A 37 -15.63 -1.54 13.04
N ARG A 38 -15.70 -0.21 12.95
CA ARG A 38 -16.52 0.62 13.86
C ARG A 38 -18.01 0.32 13.79
N GLU A 39 -18.58 0.19 12.59
CA GLU A 39 -20.01 -0.07 12.41
C GLU A 39 -20.40 -1.43 12.99
N ALA A 40 -19.54 -2.44 12.81
CA ALA A 40 -19.78 -3.75 13.38
C ALA A 40 -19.60 -3.80 14.90
N GLU A 41 -18.65 -3.05 15.47
CA GLU A 41 -18.55 -2.88 16.92
C GLU A 41 -19.83 -2.26 17.52
N GLN A 42 -20.42 -1.28 16.83
CA GLN A 42 -21.70 -0.69 17.26
C GLN A 42 -22.86 -1.71 17.24
N MET A 43 -22.78 -2.68 16.32
CA MET A 43 -23.75 -3.76 16.19
C MET A 43 -23.37 -5.02 16.99
N ALA A 44 -22.33 -4.98 17.83
CA ALA A 44 -21.83 -6.14 18.56
C ALA A 44 -22.90 -6.83 19.44
N HIS A 45 -23.90 -6.08 19.89
CA HIS A 45 -25.04 -6.61 20.67
C HIS A 45 -26.05 -7.41 19.82
N ARG A 46 -26.00 -7.32 18.49
CA ARG A 46 -26.91 -7.98 17.54
C ARG A 46 -26.29 -9.13 16.78
N VAL A 47 -24.97 -9.31 16.90
CA VAL A 47 -24.19 -10.26 16.11
C VAL A 47 -23.58 -11.31 17.04
N PRO A 48 -23.59 -12.61 16.68
CA PRO A 48 -22.91 -13.64 17.44
C PRO A 48 -21.42 -13.30 17.66
N PRO A 49 -20.85 -13.54 18.85
CA PRO A 49 -19.45 -13.21 19.15
C PRO A 49 -18.44 -13.85 18.18
N ALA A 50 -18.73 -15.06 17.69
CA ALA A 50 -17.88 -15.77 16.74
C ALA A 50 -17.81 -15.07 15.37
N GLU A 51 -18.94 -14.55 14.88
CA GLU A 51 -19.00 -13.81 13.62
C GLU A 51 -18.30 -12.46 13.74
N LEU A 52 -18.49 -11.76 14.88
CA LEU A 52 -17.77 -10.51 15.18
C LEU A 52 -16.25 -10.75 15.24
N ALA A 53 -15.81 -11.84 15.85
CA ALA A 53 -14.40 -12.22 15.89
C ALA A 53 -13.83 -12.53 14.50
N ALA A 54 -14.56 -13.25 13.65
CA ALA A 54 -14.16 -13.54 12.28
C ALA A 54 -14.05 -12.26 11.44
N MET A 55 -14.98 -11.33 11.61
CA MET A 55 -14.92 -10.04 10.93
C MET A 55 -13.72 -9.20 11.41
N ARG A 56 -13.46 -9.13 12.72
CA ARG A 56 -12.27 -8.44 13.26
C ARG A 56 -10.97 -9.04 12.70
N ALA A 57 -10.88 -10.37 12.63
CA ALA A 57 -9.73 -11.06 12.03
C ALA A 57 -9.57 -10.70 10.55
N THR A 58 -10.67 -10.63 9.80
CA THR A 58 -10.67 -10.22 8.39
C THR A 58 -10.21 -8.77 8.22
N CYS A 59 -10.69 -7.84 9.06
CA CYS A 59 -10.24 -6.45 9.04
C CYS A 59 -8.74 -6.32 9.40
N ALA A 60 -8.24 -7.12 10.34
CA ALA A 60 -6.82 -7.17 10.68
C ALA A 60 -5.97 -7.67 9.50
N GLU A 61 -6.41 -8.74 8.83
CA GLU A 61 -5.72 -9.27 7.65
C GLU A 61 -5.72 -8.26 6.49
N ASN A 62 -6.85 -7.61 6.22
CA ASN A 62 -6.94 -6.57 5.20
C ASN A 62 -5.93 -5.43 5.46
N ARG A 63 -5.84 -4.94 6.71
CA ARG A 63 -4.85 -3.92 7.09
C ARG A 63 -3.42 -4.38 6.83
N ARG A 64 -3.11 -5.65 7.12
CA ARG A 64 -1.79 -6.23 6.80
C ARG A 64 -1.52 -6.21 5.29
N ILE A 65 -2.46 -6.70 4.49
CA ILE A 65 -2.36 -6.76 3.03
C ILE A 65 -2.15 -5.35 2.44
N PHE A 66 -2.88 -4.34 2.90
CA PHE A 66 -2.71 -2.97 2.40
C PHE A 66 -1.35 -2.39 2.77
N ALA A 67 -0.87 -2.63 3.99
CA ALA A 67 0.45 -2.18 4.41
C ALA A 67 1.57 -2.84 3.58
N GLU A 68 1.46 -4.14 3.32
CA GLU A 68 2.39 -4.88 2.45
C GLU A 68 2.38 -4.34 1.02
N ALA A 69 1.20 -4.12 0.43
CA ALA A 69 1.08 -3.59 -0.92
C ALA A 69 1.64 -2.16 -1.06
N ARG A 70 1.41 -1.30 -0.05
CA ARG A 70 2.03 0.04 0.00
C ARG A 70 3.55 -0.05 0.09
N ALA A 71 4.07 -0.97 0.92
CA ALA A 71 5.51 -1.19 1.03
C ALA A 71 6.12 -1.69 -0.29
N GLU A 72 5.42 -2.57 -1.00
CA GLU A 72 5.84 -3.07 -2.32
C GLU A 72 5.87 -1.94 -3.36
N LEU A 73 4.84 -1.09 -3.42
CA LEU A 73 4.81 0.08 -4.31
C LEU A 73 5.96 1.07 -4.06
N MET A 74 6.38 1.19 -2.80
CA MET A 74 7.50 2.04 -2.40
C MET A 74 8.86 1.37 -2.59
N THR A 75 8.88 0.05 -2.81
CA THR A 75 10.11 -0.71 -2.97
C THR A 75 10.81 -0.33 -4.26
N PRO A 76 12.12 -0.04 -4.23
CA PRO A 76 12.86 0.23 -5.44
C PRO A 76 12.84 -0.95 -6.40
N SER A 77 12.46 -0.69 -7.66
CA SER A 77 12.62 -1.68 -8.72
C SER A 77 14.06 -2.17 -8.81
N ARG A 78 14.20 -3.48 -8.97
CA ARG A 78 15.48 -4.17 -9.23
C ARG A 78 15.95 -3.97 -10.67
N THR A 79 15.05 -3.61 -11.58
CA THR A 79 15.30 -3.45 -13.03
C THR A 79 14.78 -2.10 -13.55
N PRO A 80 15.29 -0.97 -13.04
CA PRO A 80 14.71 0.36 -13.31
C PRO A 80 14.82 0.80 -14.78
N VAL A 81 15.76 0.24 -15.55
CA VAL A 81 15.90 0.51 -16.98
C VAL A 81 14.78 -0.14 -17.78
N LEU A 82 14.47 -1.41 -17.49
CA LEU A 82 13.38 -2.13 -18.15
C LEU A 82 12.03 -1.46 -17.86
N ASP A 83 11.81 -1.00 -16.63
CA ASP A 83 10.56 -0.31 -16.29
C ASP A 83 10.37 0.99 -17.08
N ARG A 84 11.46 1.74 -17.33
CA ARG A 84 11.40 2.95 -18.17
C ARG A 84 11.03 2.59 -19.60
N LEU A 85 11.67 1.57 -20.17
CA LEU A 85 11.37 1.10 -21.53
C LEU A 85 9.91 0.63 -21.66
N VAL A 86 9.40 -0.11 -20.68
CA VAL A 86 7.98 -0.52 -20.64
C VAL A 86 7.05 0.68 -20.53
N THR A 87 7.40 1.67 -19.69
CA THR A 87 6.61 2.89 -19.53
C THR A 87 6.58 3.72 -20.83
N GLU A 88 7.72 3.83 -21.50
CA GLU A 88 7.83 4.52 -22.80
C GLU A 88 7.07 3.78 -23.90
N ALA A 89 7.14 2.45 -23.97
CA ALA A 89 6.39 1.64 -24.92
C ALA A 89 4.87 1.84 -24.76
N ARG A 90 4.36 1.74 -23.53
CA ARG A 90 2.93 1.98 -23.23
C ARG A 90 2.47 3.39 -23.60
N ARG A 91 3.32 4.40 -23.44
CA ARG A 91 3.01 5.78 -23.87
C ARG A 91 2.93 5.94 -25.38
N ARG A 92 3.65 5.11 -26.13
CA ARG A 92 3.61 5.10 -27.60
C ARG A 92 2.37 4.37 -28.12
N GLU A 93 1.93 3.30 -27.45
CA GLU A 93 0.74 2.51 -27.80
C GLU A 93 -0.58 3.20 -27.42
N GLY A 94 -0.58 4.06 -26.41
CA GLY A 94 -1.76 4.85 -26.00
C GLY A 94 -2.01 6.12 -26.83
N ARG A 95 -1.37 6.26 -28.00
CA ARG A 95 -1.63 7.29 -29.02
C ARG A 95 -2.20 6.63 -30.26
#